data_AF-A0A5Q2N8L0-F1
#
_entry.id   AF-A0A5Q2N8L0-F1
#
_cell.length_a   1.000
_cell.length_b   1.000
_cell.length_c   1.000
_cell.angle_alpha   90.00
_cell.angle_beta   90.00
_cell.angle_gamma   90.00
#
_symmetry.space_group_name_H-M   'P 1'
#
loop_
_entity.id
_entity.type
_entity.pdbx_description
1 polymer ?
#
loop_
_entity_poly.entity_id
_entity_poly.type
_entity_poly.pdbx_seq_one_letter_code
_entity_poly.pdbx_strand_id
1 'polypeptide(L)'
;MQTARSSGELGDRANRWWFKKIMDGPDKPFVSKSYYSISGNMAVSSVIMPIYRDNELVGIFGSDLKLESLQELVDRTIEGQERYAYIIDGEGYVVAQEIKKLAEQTSEATKEITDLIVATQTNVKKVVSMISESSQQMEQGFHFCFNHDIREGNCVFKQA
;
A
#
# COMPACT_ATOMS: atom_id res chain seq x y z
N MET A 1 31.58 -7.06 -24.60
CA MET A 1 30.73 -6.04 -25.26
C MET A 1 29.40 -6.66 -25.68
N GLN A 2 28.26 -6.00 -25.41
CA GLN A 2 26.95 -6.47 -25.89
C GLN A 2 26.82 -6.32 -27.41
N THR A 3 26.24 -7.31 -28.07
CA THR A 3 26.01 -7.32 -29.53
C THR A 3 24.55 -7.06 -29.90
N ALA A 4 23.60 -7.21 -28.98
CA ALA A 4 22.18 -6.96 -29.19
C ALA A 4 21.44 -6.65 -27.87
N ARG A 5 20.33 -5.92 -27.95
CA ARG A 5 19.42 -5.64 -26.83
C ARG A 5 18.00 -5.34 -27.34
N SER A 6 16.98 -5.67 -26.56
CA SER A 6 15.58 -5.39 -26.87
C SER A 6 15.17 -3.92 -26.69
N SER A 7 15.86 -3.17 -25.82
CA SER A 7 15.62 -1.74 -25.60
C SER A 7 16.81 -1.03 -24.93
N GLY A 8 17.01 0.27 -25.23
CA GLY A 8 18.09 1.09 -24.67
C GLY A 8 19.45 0.88 -25.35
N GLU A 9 20.47 1.56 -24.84
CA GLU A 9 21.81 1.53 -25.45
C GLU A 9 22.57 0.22 -25.16
N LEU A 10 23.47 -0.12 -26.08
CA LEU A 10 24.45 -1.19 -25.90
C LEU A 10 25.50 -0.75 -24.89
N GLY A 11 25.95 -1.68 -24.05
CA GLY A 11 27.03 -1.42 -23.11
C GLY A 11 27.94 -2.62 -22.93
N ASP A 12 29.01 -2.46 -22.17
CA ASP A 12 29.82 -3.60 -21.77
C ASP A 12 29.25 -4.27 -20.51
N ARG A 13 29.11 -5.60 -20.59
CA ARG A 13 28.57 -6.45 -19.52
C ARG A 13 29.56 -7.53 -19.10
N ALA A 14 30.76 -7.56 -19.67
CA ALA A 14 31.79 -8.54 -19.31
C ALA A 14 32.13 -8.51 -17.81
N ASN A 15 32.01 -7.34 -17.18
CA ASN A 15 32.27 -7.17 -15.75
C ASN A 15 31.12 -7.58 -14.82
N ARG A 16 29.94 -7.94 -15.35
CA ARG A 16 28.80 -8.34 -14.52
C ARG A 16 29.07 -9.70 -13.87
N TRP A 17 28.67 -9.86 -12.62
CA TRP A 17 28.89 -11.09 -11.85
C TRP A 17 28.31 -12.32 -12.55
N TRP A 18 27.14 -12.20 -13.20
CA TRP A 18 26.50 -13.31 -13.90
C TRP A 18 27.25 -13.68 -15.19
N PHE A 19 27.94 -12.71 -15.81
CA PHE A 19 28.79 -12.95 -16.97
C PHE A 19 30.01 -13.74 -16.53
N LYS A 20 30.74 -13.24 -15.53
CA LYS A 20 31.89 -13.92 -14.93
C LYS A 20 31.52 -15.32 -14.45
N LYS A 21 30.36 -15.45 -13.81
CA LYS A 21 29.83 -16.74 -13.39
C LYS A 21 29.77 -17.72 -14.55
N ILE A 22 29.09 -17.40 -15.67
CA ILE A 22 29.05 -18.28 -16.87
C ILE A 22 30.47 -18.61 -17.37
N MET A 23 31.36 -17.63 -17.39
CA MET A 23 32.74 -17.84 -17.82
C MET A 23 33.54 -18.74 -16.86
N ASP A 24 33.19 -18.78 -15.57
CA ASP A 24 33.94 -19.47 -14.51
C ASP A 24 33.46 -20.91 -14.23
N GLY A 25 32.23 -21.33 -14.59
CA GLY A 25 31.84 -22.72 -14.24
C GLY A 25 30.39 -23.24 -14.32
N PRO A 26 29.40 -22.55 -14.88
CA PRO A 26 28.13 -23.17 -15.28
C PRO A 26 27.94 -23.18 -16.79
N ASP A 27 28.03 -24.37 -17.38
CA ASP A 27 27.62 -24.64 -18.76
C ASP A 27 26.09 -24.72 -18.95
N LYS A 28 25.33 -24.21 -17.97
CA LYS A 28 23.89 -24.43 -17.88
C LYS A 28 23.14 -23.12 -17.68
N PRO A 29 21.94 -22.99 -18.27
CA PRO A 29 21.01 -21.93 -17.96
C PRO A 29 20.76 -21.80 -16.46
N PHE A 30 20.65 -20.56 -15.97
CA PHE A 30 20.19 -20.31 -14.60
C PHE A 30 19.37 -19.02 -14.52
N VAL A 31 18.54 -18.94 -13.48
CA VAL A 31 17.85 -17.71 -13.08
C VAL A 31 18.64 -17.07 -11.94
N SER A 32 18.95 -15.78 -12.06
CA SER A 32 19.63 -15.06 -11.00
C SER A 32 18.73 -14.89 -9.78
N LYS A 33 19.36 -14.65 -8.62
CA LYS A 33 18.68 -14.01 -7.49
C LYS A 33 18.22 -12.60 -7.89
N SER A 34 17.28 -12.03 -7.15
CA SER A 34 16.84 -10.66 -7.44
C SER A 34 18.00 -9.69 -7.25
N TYR A 35 18.12 -8.71 -8.13
CA TYR A 35 19.12 -7.65 -8.01
C TYR A 35 18.62 -6.35 -8.64
N TYR A 36 19.25 -5.24 -8.22
CA TYR A 36 18.90 -3.93 -8.74
C TYR A 36 19.53 -3.69 -10.13
N SER A 37 18.70 -3.56 -11.15
CA SER A 37 19.15 -3.22 -12.51
C SER A 37 19.37 -1.73 -12.62
N ILE A 38 20.64 -1.30 -12.65
CA ILE A 38 21.02 0.11 -12.85
C ILE A 38 20.47 0.65 -14.19
N SER A 39 20.45 -0.18 -15.23
CA SER A 39 19.97 0.22 -16.55
C SER A 39 18.45 0.37 -16.65
N GLY A 40 17.70 -0.29 -15.77
CA GLY A 40 16.24 -0.19 -15.71
C GLY A 40 15.75 0.60 -14.50
N ASN A 41 16.65 1.02 -13.61
CA ASN A 41 16.37 1.62 -12.31
C ASN A 41 15.31 0.85 -11.51
N MET A 42 15.34 -0.48 -11.54
CA MET A 42 14.31 -1.34 -10.94
C MET A 42 14.86 -2.72 -10.57
N ALA A 43 14.16 -3.41 -9.66
CA ALA A 43 14.50 -4.76 -9.24
C ALA A 43 14.09 -5.80 -10.30
N VAL A 44 15.02 -6.67 -10.67
CA VAL A 44 14.82 -7.71 -11.69
C VAL A 44 15.40 -9.04 -11.23
N SER A 45 14.90 -10.13 -11.81
CA SER A 45 15.61 -11.41 -11.85
C SER A 45 15.95 -11.73 -13.30
N SER A 46 17.19 -12.06 -13.60
CA SER A 46 17.62 -12.31 -14.99
C SER A 46 17.71 -13.80 -15.27
N VAL A 47 17.11 -14.23 -16.37
CA VAL A 47 17.36 -15.54 -16.98
C VAL A 47 18.62 -15.42 -17.81
N ILE A 48 19.62 -16.24 -17.51
CA ILE A 48 20.92 -16.26 -18.18
C ILE A 48 21.09 -17.61 -18.88
N MET A 49 21.33 -17.58 -20.19
CA MET A 49 21.48 -18.75 -21.04
C MET A 49 22.76 -18.65 -21.87
N PRO A 50 23.73 -19.55 -21.69
CA PRO A 50 24.88 -19.64 -22.60
C PRO A 50 24.43 -20.10 -24.00
N ILE A 51 25.05 -19.55 -25.04
CA ILE A 51 24.82 -19.92 -26.43
C ILE A 51 26.07 -20.66 -26.93
N TYR A 52 25.87 -21.89 -27.39
CA TYR A 52 26.95 -22.73 -27.91
C TYR A 52 26.84 -22.92 -29.43
N ARG A 53 28.00 -23.00 -30.08
CA ARG A 53 28.15 -23.47 -31.46
C ARG A 53 29.31 -24.44 -31.49
N ASP A 54 29.11 -25.63 -32.06
CA ASP A 54 30.15 -26.67 -32.14
C ASP A 54 30.82 -26.97 -30.79
N ASN A 55 30.02 -26.97 -29.71
CA ASN A 55 30.45 -27.19 -28.33
C ASN A 55 31.38 -26.09 -27.75
N GLU A 56 31.47 -24.94 -28.42
CA GLU A 56 32.18 -23.75 -27.97
C GLU A 56 31.18 -22.66 -27.53
N LEU A 57 31.46 -22.00 -26.41
CA LEU A 57 30.65 -20.88 -25.91
C LEU A 57 30.88 -19.66 -26.81
N VAL A 58 29.87 -19.29 -27.60
CA VAL A 58 29.93 -18.15 -28.53
C VAL A 58 29.24 -16.89 -28.01
N GLY A 59 28.44 -17.00 -26.95
CA GLY A 59 27.77 -15.86 -26.37
C GLY A 59 26.89 -16.20 -25.17
N ILE A 60 26.28 -15.17 -24.60
CA ILE A 60 25.36 -15.29 -23.47
C ILE A 60 24.11 -14.50 -23.81
N PHE A 61 22.96 -15.17 -23.75
CA PHE A 61 21.65 -14.56 -23.78
C PHE A 61 21.22 -14.23 -22.34
N GLY A 62 20.78 -12.99 -22.12
CA GLY A 62 20.24 -12.54 -20.85
C GLY A 62 18.88 -11.90 -21.06
N SER A 63 17.90 -12.29 -20.25
CA SER A 63 16.56 -11.69 -20.24
C SER A 63 16.17 -11.28 -18.84
N ASP A 64 15.80 -10.02 -18.64
CA ASP A 64 15.38 -9.49 -17.34
C ASP A 64 13.89 -9.73 -17.13
N LEU A 65 13.54 -10.45 -16.09
CA LEU A 65 12.19 -10.54 -15.54
C LEU A 65 11.98 -9.38 -14.56
N LYS A 66 11.13 -8.44 -14.95
CA LYS A 66 10.74 -7.32 -14.09
C LYS A 66 9.87 -7.86 -12.97
N LEU A 67 10.32 -7.69 -11.73
CA LEU A 67 9.59 -8.20 -10.58
C LEU A 67 8.26 -7.48 -10.37
N GLU A 68 8.23 -6.16 -10.63
CA GLU A 68 7.00 -5.36 -10.63
C GLU A 68 5.95 -5.92 -11.60
N SER A 69 6.33 -6.20 -12.85
CA SER A 69 5.40 -6.74 -13.85
C SER A 69 4.90 -8.15 -13.49
N LEU A 70 5.72 -8.96 -12.82
CA LEU A 70 5.29 -10.26 -12.31
C LEU A 70 4.31 -10.09 -11.14
N GLN A 71 4.55 -9.13 -10.26
CA GLN A 71 3.66 -8.84 -9.14
C GLN A 71 2.31 -8.32 -9.63
N GLU A 72 2.28 -7.44 -10.64
CA GLU A 72 1.02 -6.99 -11.27
C GLU A 72 0.21 -8.16 -11.88
N LEU A 73 0.88 -9.17 -12.44
CA LEU A 73 0.22 -10.37 -12.96
C LEU A 73 -0.41 -11.20 -11.85
N VAL A 74 0.30 -11.35 -10.73
CA VAL A 74 -0.19 -12.04 -9.54
C VAL A 74 -1.39 -11.30 -8.96
N ASP A 75 -1.29 -9.98 -8.79
CA ASP A 75 -2.36 -9.12 -8.28
C ASP A 75 -3.63 -9.23 -9.12
N ARG A 76 -3.51 -9.25 -10.46
CA ARG A 76 -4.68 -9.41 -11.36
C ARG A 76 -5.37 -10.76 -11.24
N THR A 77 -4.66 -11.80 -10.81
CA THR A 77 -5.20 -13.15 -10.69
C THR A 77 -5.90 -13.35 -9.35
N ILE A 78 -5.53 -12.56 -8.34
CA ILE A 78 -6.18 -12.58 -7.03
C ILE A 78 -7.45 -11.73 -7.10
N GLU A 79 -8.57 -12.39 -7.31
CA GLU A 79 -9.88 -11.77 -7.13
C GLU A 79 -10.28 -11.77 -5.65
N GLY A 80 -10.60 -10.58 -5.11
CA GLY A 80 -11.17 -10.40 -3.77
C GLY A 80 -10.35 -9.50 -2.85
N GLN A 81 -11.04 -8.72 -2.01
CA GLN A 81 -10.45 -7.67 -1.15
C GLN A 81 -9.64 -8.21 0.06
N GLU A 82 -9.54 -9.52 0.25
CA GLU A 82 -8.95 -10.13 1.45
C GLU A 82 -7.80 -11.12 1.17
N ARG A 83 -7.24 -11.11 -0.04
CA ARG A 83 -6.15 -12.01 -0.41
C ARG A 83 -4.97 -11.22 -0.95
N TYR A 84 -3.78 -11.61 -0.48
CA TYR A 84 -2.51 -11.06 -0.93
C TYR A 84 -1.62 -12.22 -1.34
N ALA A 85 -0.93 -12.09 -2.48
CA ALA A 85 0.20 -12.95 -2.78
C ALA A 85 1.40 -12.09 -3.14
N TYR A 86 2.55 -12.61 -2.76
CA TYR A 86 3.82 -11.94 -2.91
C TYR A 86 4.75 -12.86 -3.65
N ILE A 87 5.53 -12.28 -4.55
CA ILE A 87 6.67 -12.97 -5.13
C ILE A 87 7.87 -12.74 -4.22
N ILE A 88 8.43 -13.83 -3.75
CA ILE A 88 9.62 -13.85 -2.89
C ILE A 88 10.71 -14.62 -3.64
N ASP A 89 11.90 -14.05 -3.71
CA ASP A 89 13.03 -14.76 -4.29
C ASP A 89 13.64 -15.79 -3.30
N GLY A 90 14.61 -16.58 -3.76
CA GLY A 90 15.24 -17.62 -2.94
C GLY A 90 16.06 -17.11 -1.74
N GLU A 91 16.20 -15.79 -1.57
CA GLU A 91 16.84 -15.17 -0.39
C GLU A 91 15.84 -14.48 0.55
N GLY A 92 14.55 -14.48 0.21
CA GLY A 92 13.54 -13.80 1.01
C GLY A 92 13.32 -12.34 0.65
N TYR A 93 13.88 -11.85 -0.46
CA TYR A 93 13.60 -10.48 -0.92
C TYR A 93 12.17 -10.40 -1.46
N VAL A 94 11.35 -9.62 -0.76
CA VAL A 94 10.00 -9.23 -1.18
C VAL A 94 10.11 -8.00 -2.06
N VAL A 95 9.35 -7.96 -3.16
CA VAL A 95 9.22 -6.76 -4.00
C VAL A 95 8.61 -5.66 -3.13
N ALA A 96 9.44 -4.69 -2.72
CA ALA A 96 9.09 -3.68 -1.72
C ALA A 96 8.00 -2.68 -2.15
N GLN A 97 7.51 -2.78 -3.39
CA GLN A 97 6.55 -1.83 -3.94
C GLN A 97 5.15 -2.01 -3.33
N GLU A 98 4.75 -3.24 -3.02
CA GLU A 98 3.46 -3.55 -2.39
C GLU A 98 3.42 -3.23 -0.89
N ILE A 99 4.55 -3.29 -0.17
CA ILE A 99 4.57 -2.90 1.26
C ILE A 99 4.20 -1.43 1.40
N LYS A 100 4.70 -0.59 0.48
CA LYS A 100 4.36 0.83 0.44
C LYS A 100 2.88 1.03 0.10
N LYS A 101 2.38 0.33 -0.92
CA LYS A 101 0.96 0.39 -1.33
C LYS A 101 0.02 -0.08 -0.22
N LEU A 102 0.36 -1.16 0.48
CA LEU A 102 -0.39 -1.68 1.61
C LEU A 102 -0.37 -0.71 2.80
N ALA A 103 0.78 -0.09 3.07
CA ALA A 103 0.89 0.94 4.10
C ALA A 103 0.05 2.18 3.75
N GLU A 104 0.04 2.61 2.49
CA GLU A 104 -0.79 3.72 2.00
C GLU A 104 -2.28 3.40 2.15
N GLN A 105 -2.74 2.23 1.69
CA GLN A 105 -4.12 1.78 1.85
C GLN A 105 -4.55 1.69 3.32
N THR A 106 -3.68 1.14 4.17
CA THR A 106 -3.94 1.05 5.61
C THR A 106 -4.03 2.44 6.24
N SER A 107 -3.17 3.36 5.83
CA SER A 107 -3.19 4.76 6.29
C SER A 107 -4.48 5.48 5.89
N GLU A 108 -4.92 5.31 4.63
CA GLU A 108 -6.17 5.89 4.11
C GLU A 108 -7.39 5.36 4.89
N ALA A 109 -7.50 4.04 5.05
CA ALA A 109 -8.59 3.42 5.82
C ALA A 109 -8.59 3.88 7.29
N THR A 110 -7.41 4.02 7.90
CA THR A 110 -7.29 4.54 9.28
C THR A 110 -7.77 5.98 9.38
N LYS A 111 -7.52 6.80 8.35
CA LYS A 111 -7.99 8.19 8.28
C LYS A 111 -9.52 8.25 8.19
N GLU A 112 -10.14 7.44 7.33
CA GLU A 112 -11.61 7.35 7.23
C GLU A 112 -12.27 6.95 8.55
N ILE A 113 -11.71 5.94 9.23
CA ILE A 113 -12.18 5.51 10.55
C ILE A 113 -12.04 6.65 11.57
N THR A 114 -10.93 7.39 11.54
CA THR A 114 -10.69 8.53 12.42
C THR A 114 -11.74 9.64 12.20
N ASP A 115 -12.04 9.97 10.94
CA ASP A 115 -13.03 10.98 10.59
C ASP A 115 -14.44 10.59 11.07
N LEU A 116 -14.81 9.32 10.92
CA LEU A 116 -16.08 8.79 11.46
C LEU A 116 -16.14 8.87 13.00
N ILE A 117 -15.05 8.57 13.69
CA ILE A 117 -14.97 8.69 15.16
C ILE A 117 -15.11 10.16 15.58
N VAL A 118 -14.45 11.09 14.88
CA VAL A 118 -14.56 12.52 15.18
C VAL A 118 -15.99 13.02 14.95
N ALA A 119 -16.63 12.60 13.84
CA ALA A 119 -18.01 12.97 13.54
C ALA A 119 -19.00 12.44 14.60
N THR A 120 -18.86 11.18 15.02
CA THR A 120 -19.69 10.58 16.07
C THR A 120 -19.49 11.27 17.42
N GLN A 121 -18.25 11.55 17.82
CA GLN A 121 -17.96 12.32 19.04
C GLN A 121 -18.52 13.74 19.00
N THR A 122 -18.47 14.39 17.84
CA THR A 122 -19.03 15.75 17.66
C THR A 122 -20.55 15.74 17.81
N ASN A 123 -21.22 14.77 17.21
CA ASN A 123 -22.67 14.60 17.36
C ASN A 123 -23.06 14.31 18.81
N VAL A 124 -22.32 13.45 19.51
CA VAL A 124 -22.55 13.18 20.95
C VAL A 124 -22.37 14.45 21.77
N LYS A 125 -21.32 15.25 21.54
CA LYS A 125 -21.14 16.54 22.23
C LYS A 125 -22.30 17.50 21.98
N LYS A 126 -22.81 17.57 20.75
CA LYS A 126 -23.95 18.41 20.38
C LYS A 126 -25.23 18.00 21.11
N VAL A 127 -25.48 16.69 21.24
CA VAL A 127 -26.62 16.18 22.00
C VAL A 127 -26.48 16.54 23.49
N VAL A 128 -25.28 16.38 24.06
CA VAL A 128 -25.03 16.75 25.47
C VAL A 128 -25.21 18.24 25.72
N SER A 129 -24.74 19.11 24.81
CA SER A 129 -24.93 20.55 24.96
C SER A 129 -26.39 20.95 24.87
N MET A 130 -27.17 20.36 23.95
CA MET A 130 -28.61 20.59 23.86
C MET A 130 -29.35 20.16 25.14
N ILE A 131 -28.98 19.03 25.75
CA ILE A 131 -29.55 18.58 27.04
C ILE A 131 -29.19 19.56 28.16
N SER A 132 -27.95 20.04 28.21
CA SER A 132 -27.51 21.02 29.21
C SER A 132 -28.27 22.35 29.07
N GLU A 133 -28.40 22.86 27.84
CA GLU A 133 -29.15 24.09 27.56
C GLU A 133 -30.64 23.94 27.93
N SER A 134 -31.25 22.82 27.55
CA SER A 134 -32.65 22.52 27.89
C SER A 134 -32.85 22.42 29.40
N SER A 135 -31.91 21.78 30.13
CA SER A 135 -31.95 21.71 31.60
C SER A 135 -31.84 23.09 32.24
N GLN A 136 -30.97 23.95 31.70
CA GLN A 136 -30.77 25.31 32.21
C GLN A 136 -31.98 26.22 31.94
N GLN A 137 -32.61 26.11 30.77
CA GLN A 137 -33.87 26.80 30.47
C GLN A 137 -34.99 26.36 31.42
N MET A 138 -35.04 25.07 31.75
CA MET A 138 -36.02 24.53 32.68
C MET A 138 -35.82 25.10 34.10
N GLU A 139 -34.58 25.18 34.59
CA GLU A 139 -34.25 25.85 35.86
C GLU A 139 -34.63 27.34 35.86
N GLN A 140 -34.33 28.08 34.79
CA GLN A 140 -34.73 29.49 34.67
C GLN A 140 -36.26 29.65 34.64
N GLY A 141 -36.97 28.75 33.96
CA GLY A 141 -38.42 28.71 33.95
C GLY A 141 -39.02 28.49 35.35
N PHE A 142 -38.45 27.57 36.13
CA PHE A 142 -38.82 27.38 37.53
C PHE A 142 -38.55 28.65 38.35
N HIS A 143 -37.37 29.26 38.23
CA HIS A 143 -37.02 30.47 38.98
C HIS A 143 -37.94 31.67 38.65
N PHE A 144 -38.37 31.79 37.39
CA PHE A 144 -39.37 32.79 36.98
C PHE A 144 -40.74 32.52 37.62
N CYS A 145 -41.18 31.26 37.64
CA CYS A 145 -42.44 30.87 38.29
C CYS A 145 -42.44 31.05 39.81
N PHE A 146 -41.29 30.94 40.48
CA PHE A 146 -41.20 31.16 41.93
C PHE A 146 -41.13 32.63 42.34
N ASN A 147 -40.59 33.51 41.50
CA ASN A 147 -40.51 34.96 41.78
C ASN A 147 -41.75 35.75 41.32
N HIS A 148 -42.59 35.19 40.44
CA HIS A 148 -43.91 35.73 40.12
C HIS A 148 -44.96 35.02 40.99
N ASP A 149 -45.49 35.79 41.96
CA ASP A 149 -46.38 35.41 43.07
C ASP A 149 -47.33 34.22 42.83
N ILE A 150 -47.28 33.21 43.73
CA ILE A 150 -48.21 32.06 43.81
C ILE A 150 -49.65 32.51 44.14
N ARG A 151 -49.90 33.81 44.35
CA ARG A 151 -51.19 34.37 44.79
C ARG A 151 -52.25 34.55 43.70
N GLU A 152 -51.92 34.45 42.40
CA GLU A 152 -52.93 34.59 41.32
C GLU A 152 -53.30 33.28 40.60
N GLY A 153 -52.94 32.11 41.14
CA GLY A 153 -53.67 30.86 40.87
C GLY A 153 -53.73 30.36 39.42
N ASN A 154 -52.79 30.73 38.55
CA ASN A 154 -52.74 30.18 37.17
C ASN A 154 -51.29 29.88 36.75
N CYS A 155 -50.74 28.77 37.25
CA CYS A 155 -49.59 28.14 36.62
C CYS A 155 -50.09 26.98 35.76
N VAL A 156 -50.52 27.27 34.53
CA VAL A 156 -50.91 26.25 33.56
C VAL A 156 -49.69 25.93 32.71
N PHE A 157 -49.06 24.78 32.95
CA PHE A 157 -48.17 24.15 31.97
C PHE A 157 -49.01 23.76 30.75
N LYS A 158 -49.18 24.66 29.79
CA LYS A 158 -49.68 24.30 28.46
C LYS A 158 -48.54 23.61 27.71
N GLN A 159 -48.47 22.29 27.84
CA GLN A 159 -47.86 21.46 26.81
C GLN A 159 -48.73 21.58 25.55
N ALA A 160 -48.10 22.00 24.45
CA ALA A 160 -48.69 21.94 23.12
C ALA A 160 -48.82 20.48 22.66
#